data_AF-A0A3P7IT56-F1
#
_entry.id   AF-A0A3P7IT56-F1
#
_cell.length_a   1.000
_cell.length_b   1.000
_cell.length_c   1.000
_cell.angle_alpha   90.00
_cell.angle_beta   90.00
_cell.angle_gamma   90.00
#
_symmetry.space_group_name_H-M   'P 1'
#
loop_
_entity.id
_entity.type
_entity.pdbx_description
1 polymer ?
#
loop_
_entity_poly.entity_id
_entity_poly.type
_entity_poly.pdbx_seq_one_letter_code
_entity_poly.pdbx_strand_id
1 'polypeptide(L)'
;MMLDLQIAITVWVRSKHLWKNKSASLGQRFQIAETNRTSPIYLSISVNETICISAMSVLGLLLIQKDNSETIGTSHLIVYLLDALGAWRIIFINFTLIYYSYLAKKTRQAVMTHLARSPQQSTVDHFAGLRDMWK
;
A
#
# COMPACT_ATOMS: atom_id res chain seq x y z
N MET A 1 -10.58 -2.86 -15.51
CA MET A 1 -9.81 -3.99 -14.93
C MET A 1 -8.49 -4.25 -15.64
N MET A 2 -8.46 -4.59 -16.93
CA MET A 2 -7.18 -4.83 -17.64
C MET A 2 -6.36 -3.54 -17.87
N LEU A 3 -7.04 -2.41 -18.14
CA LEU A 3 -6.41 -1.10 -18.31
C LEU A 3 -5.76 -0.58 -17.02
N ASP A 4 -6.45 -0.70 -15.87
CA ASP A 4 -5.97 -0.19 -14.58
C ASP A 4 -4.73 -0.94 -14.09
N LEU A 5 -4.71 -2.25 -14.32
CA LEU A 5 -3.56 -3.10 -14.01
C LEU A 5 -2.37 -2.75 -14.93
N GLN A 6 -2.61 -2.54 -16.22
CA GLN A 6 -1.57 -2.12 -17.17
C GLN A 6 -1.00 -0.73 -16.81
N ILE A 7 -1.85 0.22 -16.42
CA ILE A 7 -1.41 1.55 -15.98
C ILE A 7 -0.57 1.44 -14.70
N ALA A 8 -1.02 0.64 -13.72
CA ALA A 8 -0.27 0.42 -12.48
C ALA A 8 1.09 -0.23 -12.73
N ILE A 9 1.15 -1.25 -13.59
CA ILE A 9 2.41 -1.90 -14.00
C ILE A 9 3.32 -0.88 -14.72
N THR A 10 2.77 -0.07 -15.61
CA THR A 10 3.55 0.93 -16.38
C THR A 10 4.11 2.01 -15.45
N VAL A 11 3.32 2.48 -14.47
CA VAL A 11 3.76 3.44 -13.44
C VAL A 11 4.83 2.80 -12.54
N TRP A 12 4.70 1.53 -12.19
CA TRP A 12 5.68 0.79 -11.40
C TRP A 12 7.01 0.59 -12.14
N VAL A 13 6.96 0.23 -13.43
CA VAL A 13 8.15 0.10 -14.28
C VAL A 13 8.85 1.46 -14.45
N ARG A 14 8.08 2.52 -14.69
CA ARG A 14 8.62 3.89 -14.86
C ARG A 14 9.25 4.43 -13.58
N SER A 15 8.62 4.23 -12.42
CA SER A 15 9.18 4.63 -11.12
C SER A 15 10.47 3.88 -10.79
N LYS A 16 10.55 2.58 -11.11
CA LYS A 16 11.77 1.77 -10.95
C LYS A 16 12.91 2.26 -11.86
N HIS A 17 12.59 2.71 -13.07
CA HIS A 17 13.58 3.25 -14.01
C HIS A 17 14.11 4.62 -13.58
N LEU A 18 13.22 5.50 -13.08
CA LEU A 18 13.59 6.82 -12.60
C LEU A 18 14.40 6.79 -11.30
N TRP A 19 14.16 5.80 -10.42
CA TRP A 19 14.97 5.60 -9.20
C TRP A 19 16.45 5.35 -9.51
N LYS A 20 16.75 4.68 -10.63
CA LYS A 20 18.14 4.39 -11.05
C LYS A 20 18.84 5.59 -11.68
N ASN A 21 18.13 6.68 -11.96
CA ASN A 21 18.70 7.82 -12.65
C ASN A 21 19.39 8.78 -11.67
N LYS A 22 20.74 8.75 -11.64
CA LYS A 22 21.56 9.59 -10.74
C LYS A 22 21.51 11.09 -11.08
N SER A 23 21.03 11.46 -12.27
CA SER A 23 20.87 12.86 -12.71
C SER A 23 19.47 13.43 -12.46
N ALA A 24 18.60 12.71 -11.75
CA ALA A 24 17.26 13.20 -11.41
C ALA A 24 17.32 14.38 -10.42
N SER A 25 16.46 15.37 -10.62
CA SER A 25 16.37 16.53 -9.72
C SER A 25 15.92 16.11 -8.31
N LEU A 26 16.24 16.93 -7.31
CA LEU A 26 15.82 16.68 -5.92
C LEU A 26 14.30 16.48 -5.83
N GLY A 27 13.52 17.32 -6.53
CA GLY A 27 12.06 17.23 -6.60
C GLY A 27 11.57 15.91 -7.22
N GLN A 28 12.19 15.46 -8.32
CA GLN A 28 11.85 14.16 -8.93
C GLN A 28 12.13 12.99 -7.97
N ARG A 29 13.24 13.05 -7.23
CA ARG A 29 13.60 12.01 -6.25
C ARG A 29 12.59 11.94 -5.11
N PHE A 30 12.13 13.08 -4.59
CA PHE A 30 11.05 13.13 -3.59
C PHE A 30 9.73 12.58 -4.15
N GLN A 31 9.36 12.97 -5.36
CA GLN A 31 8.13 12.51 -5.99
C GLN A 31 8.14 10.99 -6.23
N ILE A 32 9.27 10.42 -6.67
CA ILE A 32 9.43 8.97 -6.86
C ILE A 32 9.38 8.25 -5.51
N ALA A 33 10.05 8.78 -4.47
CA ALA A 33 10.03 8.19 -3.13
C ALA A 33 8.60 8.17 -2.56
N GLU A 34 7.86 9.26 -2.71
CA GLU A 34 6.47 9.35 -2.25
C GLU A 34 5.53 8.45 -3.07
N THR A 35 5.71 8.41 -4.40
CA THR A 35 4.95 7.53 -5.30
C THR A 35 5.18 6.06 -4.94
N ASN A 36 6.42 5.64 -4.68
CA ASN A 36 6.72 4.25 -4.30
C ASN A 36 6.15 3.87 -2.94
N ARG A 37 5.97 4.84 -2.04
CA ARG A 37 5.37 4.63 -0.73
C ARG A 37 3.85 4.53 -0.79
N THR A 38 3.21 5.34 -1.62
CA THR A 38 1.76 5.48 -1.69
C THR A 38 1.12 4.57 -2.75
N SER A 39 1.82 4.27 -3.84
CA SER A 39 1.31 3.43 -4.94
C SER A 39 0.84 2.04 -4.48
N PRO A 40 1.57 1.29 -3.62
CA PRO A 40 1.08 0.01 -3.12
C PRO A 40 -0.22 0.12 -2.32
N ILE A 41 -0.41 1.22 -1.58
CA ILE A 41 -1.62 1.51 -0.79
C ILE A 41 -2.79 1.68 -1.74
N TYR A 42 -2.66 2.60 -2.70
CA TYR A 42 -3.71 2.85 -3.70
C TYR A 42 -4.02 1.60 -4.52
N LEU A 43 -3.00 0.85 -4.95
CA LEU A 43 -3.20 -0.40 -5.68
C LEU A 43 -4.03 -1.41 -4.87
N SER A 44 -3.66 -1.63 -3.60
CA SER A 44 -4.36 -2.58 -2.74
C SER A 44 -5.83 -2.21 -2.51
N ILE A 45 -6.10 -0.92 -2.30
CA ILE A 45 -7.48 -0.41 -2.15
C ILE A 45 -8.26 -0.56 -3.45
N SER A 46 -7.68 -0.18 -4.60
CA SER A 46 -8.33 -0.27 -5.90
C SER A 46 -8.66 -1.72 -6.31
N VAL A 47 -7.76 -2.67 -6.02
CA VAL A 47 -8.02 -4.10 -6.25
C VAL A 47 -9.18 -4.58 -5.37
N ASN A 48 -9.17 -4.24 -4.08
CA ASN A 48 -10.26 -4.60 -3.17
C ASN A 48 -11.60 -3.99 -3.59
N GLU A 49 -11.62 -2.71 -3.98
CA GLU A 49 -12.82 -2.05 -4.52
C GLU A 49 -13.35 -2.75 -5.77
N THR A 50 -12.47 -3.12 -6.70
CA THR A 50 -12.86 -3.84 -7.92
C THR A 50 -13.52 -5.18 -7.60
N ILE A 51 -12.97 -5.92 -6.64
CA ILE A 51 -13.53 -7.21 -6.19
C ILE A 51 -14.89 -6.98 -5.50
N CYS A 52 -14.99 -6.00 -4.60
CA CYS A 52 -16.23 -5.70 -3.90
C CYS A 52 -17.34 -5.25 -4.85
N ILE A 53 -17.04 -4.36 -5.80
CA ILE A 53 -18.01 -3.86 -6.79
C ILE A 53 -18.47 -5.00 -7.70
N SER A 54 -17.55 -5.85 -8.17
CA SER A 54 -17.93 -6.98 -9.03
C SER A 54 -18.81 -7.99 -8.29
N ALA A 55 -18.47 -8.33 -7.04
CA ALA A 55 -19.29 -9.20 -6.20
C ALA A 55 -20.67 -8.60 -5.89
N MET A 56 -20.74 -7.33 -5.49
CA MET A 56 -22.01 -6.63 -5.22
C MET A 56 -22.88 -6.55 -6.48
N SER A 57 -22.27 -6.34 -7.65
CA SER A 57 -22.99 -6.28 -8.93
C SER A 57 -23.61 -7.65 -9.29
N VAL A 58 -22.87 -8.75 -9.10
CA VAL A 58 -23.40 -10.11 -9.30
C VAL A 58 -24.53 -10.41 -8.32
N LEU A 59 -24.34 -10.10 -7.02
CA LEU A 59 -25.39 -10.31 -6.00
C LEU A 59 -26.63 -9.44 -6.27
N GLY A 60 -26.45 -8.21 -6.74
CA GLY A 60 -27.54 -7.32 -7.14
C GLY A 60 -28.33 -7.87 -8.33
N LEU A 61 -27.66 -8.42 -9.35
CA LEU A 61 -28.33 -9.07 -10.47
C LEU A 61 -29.10 -10.32 -10.04
N LEU A 62 -28.53 -11.12 -9.14
CA LEU A 62 -29.21 -12.30 -8.58
C LEU A 62 -30.45 -11.91 -7.77
N LEU A 63 -30.41 -10.81 -7.02
CA LEU A 63 -31.59 -10.23 -6.34
C LEU A 63 -32.69 -9.85 -7.34
N ILE A 64 -32.34 -9.12 -8.40
CA ILE A 64 -33.30 -8.67 -9.42
C ILE A 64 -33.93 -9.85 -10.17
N GLN A 65 -33.15 -10.87 -10.53
CA GLN A 65 -33.69 -12.07 -11.19
C GLN A 65 -34.62 -12.87 -10.26
N LYS A 66 -34.36 -12.82 -8.96
CA LYS A 66 -35.13 -13.54 -7.95
C LYS A 66 -36.43 -12.82 -7.56
N ASP A 67 -36.47 -11.49 -7.50
CA ASP A 67 -37.74 -10.77 -7.31
C ASP A 67 -38.75 -11.05 -8.43
N ASN A 68 -38.27 -11.45 -9.61
CA ASN A 68 -39.10 -11.93 -10.72
C ASN A 68 -39.51 -13.42 -10.61
N SER A 69 -38.97 -14.19 -9.66
CA SER A 69 -39.23 -15.62 -9.46
C SER A 69 -39.40 -15.94 -7.98
N GLU A 70 -40.63 -15.78 -7.47
CA GLU A 70 -40.99 -15.94 -6.07
C GLU A 70 -40.35 -17.18 -5.38
N THR A 71 -39.42 -16.94 -4.45
CA THR A 71 -39.09 -17.90 -3.36
C THR A 71 -38.53 -17.14 -2.15
N ILE A 72 -39.38 -16.90 -1.16
CA ILE A 72 -39.19 -15.97 -0.03
C ILE A 72 -38.10 -16.44 0.98
N GLY A 73 -37.57 -17.66 0.89
CA GLY A 73 -36.63 -18.22 1.89
C GLY A 73 -35.15 -17.83 1.74
N THR A 74 -34.64 -17.57 0.53
CA THR A 74 -33.20 -17.29 0.28
C THR A 74 -32.85 -15.78 0.22
N SER A 75 -33.82 -14.87 0.39
CA SER A 75 -33.65 -13.42 0.21
C SER A 75 -32.80 -12.80 1.33
N HIS A 76 -32.99 -13.25 2.57
CA HIS A 76 -32.24 -12.78 3.71
C HIS A 76 -30.73 -13.03 3.57
N LEU A 77 -30.34 -14.19 3.04
CA LEU A 77 -28.93 -14.59 2.95
C LEU A 77 -28.15 -13.71 1.96
N ILE A 78 -28.74 -13.37 0.81
CA ILE A 78 -28.10 -12.50 -0.19
C ILE A 78 -27.98 -11.07 0.34
N VAL A 79 -29.01 -10.55 1.01
CA VAL A 79 -28.99 -9.22 1.64
C VAL A 79 -27.90 -9.16 2.72
N TYR A 80 -27.81 -10.16 3.60
CA TYR A 80 -26.74 -10.22 4.62
C TYR A 80 -25.34 -10.32 4.01
N LEU A 81 -25.18 -11.04 2.89
CA LEU A 81 -23.91 -11.09 2.15
C LEU A 81 -23.53 -9.72 1.56
N LEU A 82 -24.51 -8.97 1.08
CA LEU A 82 -24.31 -7.63 0.52
C LEU A 82 -23.89 -6.64 1.61
N ASP A 83 -24.54 -6.69 2.78
CA ASP A 83 -24.16 -5.92 3.97
C ASP A 83 -22.76 -6.30 4.47
N ALA A 84 -22.46 -7.61 4.52
CA ALA A 84 -21.15 -8.11 4.93
C ALA A 84 -20.03 -7.66 3.98
N LEU A 85 -20.27 -7.65 2.67
CA LEU A 85 -19.33 -7.11 1.68
C LEU A 85 -19.12 -5.60 1.85
N GLY A 86 -20.19 -4.86 2.16
CA GLY A 86 -20.10 -3.42 2.47
C GLY A 86 -19.25 -3.17 3.71
N ALA A 87 -19.49 -3.91 4.80
CA ALA A 87 -18.71 -3.83 6.02
C ALA A 87 -17.23 -4.23 5.80
N TRP A 88 -16.99 -5.31 5.04
CA TRP A 88 -15.65 -5.77 4.68
C TRP A 88 -14.85 -4.67 3.98
N ARG A 89 -15.47 -3.97 3.02
CA ARG A 89 -14.83 -2.86 2.29
C ARG A 89 -14.28 -1.79 3.23
N ILE A 90 -15.08 -1.39 4.22
CA ILE A 90 -14.69 -0.39 5.23
C ILE A 90 -13.56 -0.92 6.11
N ILE A 91 -13.67 -2.15 6.59
CA ILE A 91 -12.65 -2.78 7.44
C ILE A 91 -11.32 -2.88 6.68
N PHE A 92 -11.35 -3.31 5.42
CA PHE A 92 -10.16 -3.48 4.59
C PHE A 92 -9.41 -2.16 4.38
N ILE A 93 -10.12 -1.07 4.08
CA ILE A 93 -9.51 0.26 3.91
C ILE A 93 -8.84 0.70 5.21
N ASN A 94 -9.54 0.60 6.34
CA ASN A 94 -8.99 0.98 7.64
C ASN A 94 -7.78 0.13 8.02
N PHE A 95 -7.87 -1.19 7.85
CA PHE A 95 -6.76 -2.11 8.11
C PHE A 95 -5.54 -1.78 7.25
N THR A 96 -5.75 -1.52 5.96
CA THR A 96 -4.68 -1.15 5.02
C THR A 96 -3.99 0.13 5.46
N LEU A 97 -4.75 1.17 5.83
CA LEU A 97 -4.20 2.43 6.32
C LEU A 97 -3.39 2.24 7.62
N ILE A 98 -3.91 1.47 8.58
CA ILE A 98 -3.22 1.17 9.83
C ILE A 98 -1.93 0.39 9.58
N TYR A 99 -1.99 -0.65 8.75
CA TYR A 99 -0.85 -1.49 8.40
C TYR A 99 0.28 -0.66 7.77
N TYR A 100 -0.02 0.15 6.75
CA TYR A 100 0.99 0.98 6.10
C TYR A 100 1.47 2.14 6.98
N SER A 101 0.64 2.67 7.87
CA SER A 101 1.04 3.66 8.88
C SER A 101 2.03 3.06 9.88
N TYR A 102 1.76 1.83 10.35
CA TYR A 102 2.66 1.08 11.22
C TYR A 102 3.99 0.77 10.51
N LEU A 103 3.94 0.30 9.27
CA LEU A 103 5.13 0.02 8.48
C LEU A 103 5.98 1.28 8.30
N ALA A 104 5.37 2.41 7.97
CA ALA A 104 6.07 3.69 7.84
C ALA A 104 6.73 4.13 9.15
N LYS A 105 6.07 3.93 10.30
CA LYS A 105 6.63 4.23 11.62
C LYS A 105 7.85 3.35 11.91
N LYS A 106 7.77 2.06 11.61
CA LYS A 106 8.88 1.10 11.76
C LYS A 106 10.08 1.49 10.88
N THR A 107 9.86 1.85 9.62
CA THR A 107 10.93 2.28 8.71
C THR A 107 11.60 3.57 9.18
N ARG A 108 10.83 4.56 9.66
CA ARG A 108 11.39 5.79 10.23
C ARG A 108 12.25 5.52 11.47
N GLN A 109 11.78 4.66 12.38
CA GLN A 109 12.55 4.28 13.55
C GLN A 109 13.86 3.59 13.16
N ALA A 110 13.83 2.62 12.24
CA ALA A 110 15.04 1.94 11.78
C ALA A 110 16.06 2.90 11.13
N VAL A 111 15.60 3.86 10.33
CA VAL A 111 16.45 4.89 9.72
C VAL A 111 17.06 5.80 10.80
N MET A 112 16.28 6.23 11.79
CA MET A 112 16.79 7.03 12.92
C MET A 112 17.83 6.26 13.75
N THR A 113 17.62 4.97 14.01
CA THR A 113 18.59 4.14 14.74
C THR A 113 19.88 3.96 13.95
N HIS A 114 19.80 3.80 12.63
CA HIS A 114 20.97 3.72 11.76
C HIS A 114 21.73 5.05 11.69
N LEU A 115 21.00 6.16 11.53
CA LEU A 115 21.56 7.52 11.54
C LEU A 115 22.13 7.94 12.89
N ALA A 116 21.64 7.38 14.00
CA ALA A 116 22.24 7.60 15.32
C ALA A 116 23.52 6.78 15.50
N ARG A 117 23.56 5.54 14.97
CA ARG A 117 24.77 4.70 14.98
C ARG A 117 25.89 5.30 14.12
N SER A 118 25.61 5.79 12.91
CA SER A 118 26.67 6.25 12.00
C SER A 118 27.59 7.37 12.53
N PRO A 119 27.11 8.47 13.15
CA PRO A 119 27.98 9.49 13.74
C PRO A 119 28.70 8.98 14.98
N GLN A 120 28.06 8.13 15.79
CA GLN A 120 28.65 7.59 17.01
C GLN A 120 29.78 6.60 16.67
N GLN A 121 29.58 5.74 15.67
CA GLN A 121 30.60 4.84 15.13
C GLN A 121 31.74 5.62 14.48
N SER A 122 31.44 6.62 13.64
CA SER A 122 32.45 7.49 13.03
C SER A 122 33.28 8.27 14.05
N THR A 123 32.69 8.66 15.18
CA THR A 123 33.38 9.36 16.27
C THR A 123 34.29 8.39 17.03
N VAL A 124 33.80 7.18 17.32
CA VAL A 124 34.59 6.12 17.95
C VAL A 124 35.77 5.71 17.08
N ASP A 125 35.58 5.57 15.76
CA ASP A 125 36.64 5.23 14.81
C ASP A 125 37.68 6.36 14.67
N HIS A 126 37.23 7.63 14.71
CA HIS A 126 38.13 8.79 14.70
C HIS A 126 39.03 8.84 15.93
N PHE A 127 38.47 8.65 17.14
CA PHE A 127 39.25 8.62 18.37
C PHE A 127 40.11 7.36 18.50
N ALA A 128 39.67 6.22 17.94
CA ALA A 128 40.49 5.02 17.86
C ALA A 128 41.73 5.25 16.98
N GLY A 129 41.57 5.89 15.81
CA GLY A 129 42.67 6.26 14.93
C GLY A 129 43.64 7.26 15.57
N LEU A 130 43.14 8.26 16.29
CA LEU A 130 43.99 9.21 17.05
C LEU A 130 44.82 8.50 18.13
N ARG A 131 44.22 7.54 18.84
CA ARG A 131 44.92 6.75 19.88
C ARG A 131 46.01 5.85 19.30
N ASP A 132 45.77 5.26 18.13
CA ASP A 132 46.76 4.39 17.48
C ASP A 132 47.94 5.18 16.89
N MET A 133 47.74 6.45 16.52
CA MET A 133 48.84 7.34 16.11
C MET A 133 49.72 7.82 17.27
N TRP A 134 49.26 7.68 18.52
CA TRP A 134 49.98 8.10 19.73
C TRP A 134 50.75 6.95 20.40
N LYS A 135 50.75 5.74 19.80
CA LYS A 135 51.61 4.62 20.16
C LYS A 135 52.81 4.54 19.24
#